data_AF-A0A2V5DT83-F1
#
_entry.id   AF-A0A2V5DT83-F1
#
_cell.length_a   1.000
_cell.length_b   1.000
_cell.length_c   1.000
_cell.angle_alpha   90.00
_cell.angle_beta   90.00
_cell.angle_gamma   90.00
#
_symmetry.space_group_name_H-M   'P 1'
#
loop_
_entity.id
_entity.type
_entity.pdbx_description
1 polymer ?
#
loop_
_entity_poly.entity_id
_entity_poly.type
_entity_poly.pdbx_seq_one_letter_code
_entity_poly.pdbx_strand_id
1 'polypeptide(L)'
;MTLSQRIAIATAEAGLPSDQCMACERQGLPILPLRRALVPDTRPQGLTTVAGNLHVSAKLGVRTLRMGYLYVLLDQQVWHAYEVSEQGHLRRFNPYEPSEGLPASLPEKCVNENHDIPSSFLNIDTDRYGSAWLAFSSDPWPVSVLNAYKQGQAPAHRFEGVDLTQARNNPELLGIAMTPDNLQVDKEVLEYAQHGCSPFDSAHGFHTRWLRRFALKGYLVNAMNRHTLNKGVLAVVLDDTVGLIQEFNHQRLSWVVKRQVWREDPMRAYQLQTSQILQVIRATHREWAAQKVPSLEPVTGDGPPVFTDPTVERQRLVERAQLESDERLEERYDEAKRAAFQAEYDQQEIEFQGYIDKNARAYVALFDTPMFKVAEQYDYDGDHRESGVAYAKTMALCLGGGITETVTPDAAPAVGTSETLWLKWLQDPDSPPYRALLMRDRALLAGLLPSFSATDVINWNDSDKFYGMLSKVIGSDDAGLRMRNTLKQAIAETQGALNAASQRLAPRMPPGIQNAVRHLNSATQFLYNGVHLIELEVKMKLGEYYALQSAHLRELQHKANASIAEARDRMHRNIDDFDLHSTKAWNKVRPIMQHGLMSLAVLDPRFTHTMISVTVWVEGTAE
;
A
#
# COMPACT_ATOMS: atom_id res chain seq x y z
N MET A 1 42.51 5.21 14.49
CA MET A 1 42.74 4.16 13.46
C MET A 1 43.91 4.60 12.58
N THR A 2 44.89 3.73 12.34
CA THR A 2 46.07 4.04 11.51
C THR A 2 45.72 4.02 10.02
N LEU A 3 46.55 4.65 9.17
CA LEU A 3 46.37 4.60 7.70
C LEU A 3 46.36 3.15 7.19
N SER A 4 47.24 2.30 7.70
CA SER A 4 47.32 0.88 7.36
C SER A 4 46.03 0.13 7.72
N GLN A 5 45.42 0.42 8.88
CA GLN A 5 44.13 -0.16 9.27
C GLN A 5 43.00 0.29 8.33
N ARG A 6 42.98 1.57 7.94
CA ARG A 6 41.99 2.10 6.99
C ARG A 6 42.10 1.45 5.61
N ILE A 7 43.32 1.26 5.12
CA ILE A 7 43.59 0.58 3.85
C ILE A 7 43.13 -0.88 3.95
N ALA A 8 43.50 -1.59 5.03
CA ALA A 8 43.10 -2.99 5.22
C ALA A 8 41.58 -3.18 5.26
N ILE A 9 40.85 -2.26 5.89
CA ILE A 9 39.38 -2.25 5.89
C ILE A 9 38.83 -2.00 4.49
N ALA A 10 39.33 -0.98 3.79
CA ALA A 10 38.88 -0.68 2.42
C ALA A 10 39.12 -1.86 1.47
N THR A 11 40.28 -2.51 1.56
CA THR A 11 40.57 -3.72 0.78
C THR A 11 39.64 -4.87 1.14
N ALA A 12 39.24 -5.03 2.40
CA ALA A 12 38.31 -6.09 2.81
C ALA A 12 36.87 -5.85 2.34
N GLU A 13 36.46 -4.59 2.22
CA GLU A 13 35.11 -4.19 1.79
C GLU A 13 34.96 -4.21 0.27
N ALA A 14 35.93 -3.66 -0.47
CA ALA A 14 35.87 -3.50 -1.93
C ALA A 14 36.58 -4.62 -2.70
N GLY A 15 37.55 -5.32 -2.08
CA GLY A 15 38.34 -6.38 -2.70
C GLY A 15 37.59 -7.72 -2.73
N LEU A 16 36.55 -7.82 -3.56
CA LEU A 16 35.88 -9.11 -3.81
C LEU A 16 36.80 -10.05 -4.60
N PRO A 17 36.89 -11.34 -4.24
CA PRO A 17 37.68 -12.32 -4.98
C PRO A 17 37.22 -12.38 -6.46
N SER A 18 38.14 -12.20 -7.40
CA SER A 18 37.82 -12.25 -8.84
C SER A 18 37.72 -13.68 -9.38
N ASP A 19 38.21 -14.66 -8.63
CA ASP A 19 38.30 -16.07 -8.98
C ASP A 19 37.20 -16.94 -8.36
N GLN A 20 36.30 -16.36 -7.56
CA GLN A 20 35.22 -17.09 -6.89
C GLN A 20 33.85 -16.55 -7.28
N CYS A 21 32.87 -17.44 -7.36
CA CYS A 21 31.48 -17.06 -7.51
C CYS A 21 30.97 -16.34 -6.25
N MET A 22 30.56 -15.07 -6.41
CA MET A 22 29.96 -14.28 -5.33
C MET A 22 28.60 -14.80 -4.84
N ALA A 23 28.06 -15.86 -5.45
CA ALA A 23 26.82 -16.53 -5.03
C ALA A 23 27.08 -17.85 -4.29
N CYS A 24 27.71 -18.86 -4.89
CA CYS A 24 27.75 -20.21 -4.29
C CYS A 24 29.11 -20.65 -3.72
N GLU A 25 30.20 -19.95 -4.02
CA GLU A 25 31.57 -20.40 -3.67
C GLU A 25 32.17 -19.66 -2.47
N ARG A 26 31.33 -18.95 -1.72
CA ARG A 26 31.74 -18.19 -0.53
C ARG A 26 32.25 -19.11 0.58
N GLN A 27 33.29 -18.65 1.29
CA GLN A 27 33.95 -19.40 2.36
C GLN A 27 33.63 -18.82 3.75
N GLY A 28 33.70 -19.67 4.78
CA GLY A 28 33.43 -19.31 6.17
C GLY A 28 32.17 -19.96 6.74
N LEU A 29 31.86 -19.68 8.00
CA LEU A 29 30.67 -20.18 8.70
C LEU A 29 29.40 -19.81 7.92
N PRO A 30 28.64 -20.79 7.40
CA PRO A 30 27.38 -20.51 6.73
C PRO A 30 26.30 -20.13 7.74
N ILE A 31 25.52 -19.09 7.43
CA ILE A 31 24.35 -18.65 8.20
C ILE A 31 23.21 -18.42 7.22
N LEU A 32 22.03 -18.99 7.49
CA LEU A 32 20.82 -18.78 6.69
C LEU A 32 20.03 -17.59 7.23
N PRO A 33 20.01 -16.43 6.56
CA PRO A 33 19.15 -15.34 6.97
C PRO A 33 17.69 -15.62 6.56
N LEU A 34 16.79 -15.37 7.49
CA LEU A 34 15.35 -15.47 7.36
C LEU A 34 14.72 -14.13 7.79
N ARG A 35 13.42 -13.96 7.61
CA ARG A 35 12.69 -12.77 8.07
C ARG A 35 11.39 -13.12 8.77
N ARG A 36 10.96 -12.23 9.66
CA ARG A 36 9.58 -12.22 10.17
C ARG A 36 8.66 -11.69 9.08
N ALA A 37 7.61 -12.44 8.75
CA ALA A 37 6.65 -12.06 7.72
C ALA A 37 5.28 -12.70 7.98
N LEU A 38 4.26 -12.30 7.22
CA LEU A 38 2.97 -12.99 7.24
C LEU A 38 3.03 -14.31 6.47
N VAL A 39 2.41 -15.33 7.05
CA VAL A 39 2.25 -16.68 6.49
C VAL A 39 0.78 -17.09 6.56
N PRO A 40 0.29 -17.95 5.64
CA PRO A 40 -1.06 -18.49 5.73
C PRO A 40 -1.25 -19.31 7.00
N ASP A 41 -2.37 -19.10 7.68
CA ASP A 41 -2.80 -19.93 8.79
C ASP A 41 -3.63 -21.12 8.29
N THR A 42 -2.94 -22.23 8.03
CA THR A 42 -3.54 -23.46 7.49
C THR A 42 -4.33 -24.28 8.53
N ARG A 43 -4.44 -23.81 9.77
CA ARG A 43 -5.29 -24.44 10.79
C ARG A 43 -6.77 -24.26 10.42
N PRO A 44 -7.68 -25.16 10.84
CA PRO A 44 -9.10 -25.06 10.52
C PRO A 44 -9.73 -23.69 10.85
N GLN A 45 -9.28 -23.03 11.92
CA GLN A 45 -9.78 -21.70 12.32
C GLN A 45 -9.31 -20.56 11.40
N GLY A 46 -8.23 -20.78 10.65
CA GLY A 46 -7.69 -19.81 9.69
C GLY A 46 -8.33 -19.91 8.30
N LEU A 47 -9.13 -20.95 8.04
CA LEU A 47 -9.80 -21.18 6.76
C LEU A 47 -11.27 -20.76 6.86
N THR A 48 -11.69 -19.79 6.06
CA THR A 48 -13.08 -19.31 5.99
C THR A 48 -13.56 -19.23 4.55
N THR A 49 -14.85 -19.02 4.36
CA THR A 49 -15.44 -18.73 3.04
C THR A 49 -16.06 -17.35 3.08
N VAL A 50 -15.64 -16.46 2.18
CA VAL A 50 -16.15 -15.09 2.09
C VAL A 50 -16.72 -14.91 0.69
N ALA A 51 -18.01 -14.57 0.60
CA ALA A 51 -18.73 -14.46 -0.65
C ALA A 51 -18.53 -15.67 -1.59
N GLY A 52 -18.58 -16.89 -1.04
CA GLY A 52 -18.41 -18.15 -1.79
C GLY A 52 -16.97 -18.52 -2.17
N ASN A 53 -15.97 -17.71 -1.80
CA ASN A 53 -14.56 -17.98 -2.10
C ASN A 53 -13.79 -18.41 -0.85
N LEU A 54 -12.91 -19.41 -0.99
CA LEU A 54 -12.01 -19.84 0.09
C LEU A 54 -11.04 -18.71 0.43
N HIS A 55 -10.99 -18.36 1.71
CA HIS A 55 -10.05 -17.41 2.28
C HIS A 55 -9.18 -18.11 3.33
N VAL A 56 -7.88 -17.78 3.32
CA VAL A 56 -6.95 -18.17 4.38
C VAL A 56 -6.47 -16.92 5.11
N SER A 57 -6.70 -16.89 6.42
CA SER A 57 -6.22 -15.84 7.30
C SER A 57 -4.70 -15.85 7.38
N ALA A 58 -4.11 -14.67 7.53
CA ALA A 58 -2.67 -14.53 7.75
C ALA A 58 -2.33 -14.54 9.25
N LYS A 59 -1.15 -15.05 9.59
CA LYS A 59 -0.51 -14.93 10.91
C LYS A 59 0.96 -14.56 10.78
N LEU A 60 1.57 -14.05 11.85
CA LEU A 60 3.02 -13.89 11.89
C LEU A 60 3.71 -15.26 11.85
N GLY A 61 4.77 -15.35 11.05
CA GLY A 61 5.62 -16.52 10.90
C GLY A 61 6.98 -16.15 10.32
N VAL A 62 7.70 -17.16 9.85
CA VAL A 62 9.05 -16.99 9.30
C VAL A 62 9.05 -17.34 7.82
N ARG A 63 9.74 -16.52 7.02
CA ARG A 63 9.92 -16.72 5.58
C ARG A 63 11.38 -16.52 5.19
N THR A 64 11.75 -17.00 4.02
CA THR A 64 13.03 -16.59 3.40
C THR A 64 13.04 -15.08 3.17
N LEU A 65 14.24 -14.49 3.08
CA LEU A 65 14.36 -13.09 2.68
C LEU A 65 13.66 -12.85 1.33
N ARG A 66 12.94 -11.72 1.23
CA ARG A 66 12.39 -11.22 -0.03
C ARG A 66 13.49 -10.49 -0.81
N MET A 67 13.19 -10.09 -2.04
CA MET A 67 14.07 -9.22 -2.82
C MET A 67 14.44 -7.95 -2.03
N GLY A 68 15.72 -7.60 -2.05
CA GLY A 68 16.27 -6.47 -1.30
C GLY A 68 17.77 -6.62 -1.09
N TYR A 69 18.27 -6.06 0.02
CA TYR A 69 19.69 -5.98 0.33
C TYR A 69 19.93 -6.39 1.78
N LEU A 70 20.92 -7.25 2.00
CA LEU A 70 21.38 -7.66 3.33
C LEU A 70 22.75 -7.04 3.59
N TYR A 71 22.82 -6.18 4.60
CA TYR A 71 24.05 -5.56 5.08
C TYR A 71 24.53 -6.25 6.34
N VAL A 72 25.83 -6.54 6.40
CA VAL A 72 26.49 -7.20 7.53
C VAL A 72 27.69 -6.36 7.94
N LEU A 73 27.63 -5.75 9.11
CA LEU A 73 28.74 -5.00 9.69
C LEU A 73 29.52 -5.90 10.65
N LEU A 74 30.68 -6.38 10.19
CA LEU A 74 31.55 -7.28 10.94
C LEU A 74 32.44 -6.50 11.91
N ASP A 75 32.42 -6.90 13.18
CA ASP A 75 33.12 -6.24 14.29
C ASP A 75 32.92 -4.72 14.36
N GLN A 76 31.76 -4.25 13.88
CA GLN A 76 31.43 -2.82 13.74
C GLN A 76 32.41 -2.02 12.87
N GLN A 77 33.15 -2.70 11.97
CA GLN A 77 34.25 -2.10 11.22
C GLN A 77 34.26 -2.43 9.72
N VAL A 78 33.87 -3.63 9.33
CA VAL A 78 33.97 -4.10 7.93
C VAL A 78 32.59 -4.43 7.38
N TRP A 79 32.23 -3.79 6.27
CA TRP A 79 31.01 -4.08 5.54
C TRP A 79 31.13 -5.31 4.64
N HIS A 80 30.20 -6.24 4.80
CA HIS A 80 29.77 -7.17 3.76
C HIS A 80 28.34 -6.77 3.32
N ALA A 81 28.06 -6.86 2.02
CA ALA A 81 26.73 -6.59 1.49
C ALA A 81 26.32 -7.64 0.46
N TYR A 82 25.03 -7.98 0.46
CA TYR A 82 24.46 -8.99 -0.43
C TYR A 82 23.19 -8.46 -1.08
N GLU A 83 23.10 -8.62 -2.39
CA GLU A 83 21.84 -8.53 -3.12
C GLU A 83 21.04 -9.80 -2.88
N VAL A 84 19.75 -9.65 -2.61
CA VAL A 84 18.83 -10.76 -2.39
C VAL A 84 17.88 -10.84 -3.58
N SER A 85 17.89 -11.96 -4.31
CA SER A 85 16.95 -12.19 -5.40
C SER A 85 15.52 -12.41 -4.88
N GLU A 86 14.53 -12.40 -5.79
CA GLU A 86 13.13 -12.68 -5.45
C GLU A 86 12.95 -14.03 -4.72
N GLN A 87 13.73 -15.04 -5.10
CA GLN A 87 13.71 -16.38 -4.50
C GLN A 87 14.57 -16.50 -3.23
N GLY A 88 15.15 -15.40 -2.74
CA GLY A 88 15.95 -15.38 -1.51
C GLY A 88 17.39 -15.90 -1.68
N HIS A 89 17.98 -15.78 -2.87
CA HIS A 89 19.39 -16.11 -3.09
C HIS A 89 20.27 -14.87 -2.89
N LEU A 90 21.41 -15.04 -2.22
CA LEU A 90 22.33 -13.97 -1.91
C LEU A 90 23.45 -13.91 -2.95
N ARG A 91 23.78 -12.71 -3.42
CA ARG A 91 24.98 -12.41 -4.22
C ARG A 91 25.76 -11.29 -3.54
N ARG A 92 27.00 -11.58 -3.14
CA ARG A 92 27.86 -10.57 -2.50
C ARG A 92 28.25 -9.50 -3.51
N PHE A 93 28.24 -8.24 -3.09
CA PHE A 93 28.65 -7.10 -3.91
C PHE A 93 29.46 -6.09 -3.10
N ASN A 94 30.07 -5.11 -3.77
CA ASN A 94 30.79 -4.01 -3.11
C ASN A 94 29.76 -3.06 -2.48
N PRO A 95 29.72 -2.88 -1.15
CA PRO A 95 28.69 -2.06 -0.49
C PRO A 95 28.64 -0.61 -1.00
N TYR A 96 29.73 -0.09 -1.54
CA TYR A 96 29.81 1.28 -2.08
C TYR A 96 29.46 1.38 -3.57
N GLU A 97 29.29 0.24 -4.25
CA GLU A 97 28.99 0.14 -5.68
C GLU A 97 27.92 -0.95 -5.90
N PRO A 98 26.67 -0.73 -5.46
CA PRO A 98 25.56 -1.63 -5.75
C PRO A 98 25.31 -1.74 -7.25
N SER A 99 24.88 -2.91 -7.73
CA SER A 99 24.58 -3.10 -9.15
C SER A 99 23.44 -2.19 -9.59
N GLU A 100 23.49 -1.73 -10.83
CA GLU A 100 22.37 -1.00 -11.42
C GLU A 100 21.18 -1.95 -11.66
N GLY A 101 20.04 -1.64 -11.06
CA GLY A 101 18.79 -2.39 -11.29
C GLY A 101 18.40 -3.29 -10.10
N LEU A 102 17.43 -4.17 -10.36
CA LEU A 102 16.92 -5.08 -9.34
C LEU A 102 17.83 -6.30 -9.19
N PRO A 103 17.97 -6.88 -7.98
CA PRO A 103 18.69 -8.12 -7.76
C PRO A 103 18.30 -9.24 -8.73
N ALA A 104 19.24 -9.68 -9.56
CA ALA A 104 18.98 -10.70 -10.57
C ALA A 104 18.88 -12.10 -9.96
N SER A 105 17.92 -12.89 -10.46
CA SER A 105 17.76 -14.33 -10.15
C SER A 105 19.01 -15.14 -10.46
N LEU A 106 19.12 -16.32 -9.87
CA LEU A 106 20.17 -17.27 -10.24
C LEU A 106 19.93 -17.85 -11.63
N PRO A 107 20.98 -18.07 -12.44
CA PRO A 107 20.85 -18.79 -13.70
C PRO A 107 20.31 -20.21 -13.48
N GLU A 108 19.46 -20.71 -14.39
CA GLU A 108 18.87 -22.05 -14.30
C GLU A 108 19.93 -23.15 -14.18
N LYS A 109 21.05 -23.01 -14.90
CA LYS A 109 22.19 -23.94 -14.80
C LYS A 109 22.68 -24.08 -13.37
N CYS A 110 22.81 -22.96 -12.63
CA CYS A 110 23.24 -22.98 -11.24
C CYS A 110 22.21 -23.68 -10.34
N VAL A 111 20.91 -23.46 -10.58
CA VAL A 111 19.85 -24.14 -9.83
C VAL A 111 19.86 -25.65 -10.08
N ASN A 112 20.05 -26.08 -11.32
CA ASN A 112 20.15 -27.49 -11.69
C ASN A 112 21.37 -28.19 -11.06
N GLU A 113 22.47 -27.45 -10.86
CA GLU A 113 23.66 -27.91 -10.14
C GLU A 113 23.53 -27.80 -8.60
N ASN A 114 22.34 -27.45 -8.09
CA ASN A 114 22.05 -27.23 -6.67
C ASN A 114 22.81 -26.08 -6.00
N HIS A 115 23.30 -25.10 -6.77
CA HIS A 115 23.97 -23.90 -6.25
C HIS A 115 22.99 -22.90 -5.61
N ASP A 116 21.69 -23.06 -5.81
CA ASP A 116 20.62 -22.36 -5.09
C ASP A 116 20.71 -22.57 -3.57
N ILE A 117 21.13 -23.75 -3.12
CA ILE A 117 21.30 -24.04 -1.69
C ILE A 117 22.41 -23.19 -1.06
N PRO A 118 23.70 -23.32 -1.43
CA PRO A 118 24.77 -22.50 -0.83
C PRO A 118 24.55 -21.01 -1.06
N SER A 119 23.93 -20.61 -2.18
CA SER A 119 23.64 -19.20 -2.44
C SER A 119 22.67 -18.57 -1.44
N SER A 120 21.88 -19.37 -0.73
CA SER A 120 20.93 -18.90 0.29
C SER A 120 21.61 -18.54 1.62
N PHE A 121 22.88 -18.91 1.80
CA PHE A 121 23.63 -18.68 3.04
C PHE A 121 24.63 -17.55 2.84
N LEU A 122 24.73 -16.66 3.82
CA LEU A 122 25.90 -15.80 3.93
C LEU A 122 27.02 -16.61 4.61
N ASN A 123 28.27 -16.27 4.31
CA ASN A 123 29.42 -16.95 4.92
C ASN A 123 30.34 -15.91 5.54
N ILE A 124 30.74 -16.16 6.79
CA ILE A 124 31.60 -15.26 7.56
C ILE A 124 32.82 -16.03 8.05
N ASP A 125 33.99 -15.44 7.86
CA ASP A 125 35.25 -15.98 8.38
C ASP A 125 35.36 -15.73 9.90
N THR A 126 35.14 -16.77 10.69
CA THR A 126 35.17 -16.70 12.15
C THR A 126 36.58 -16.65 12.74
N ASP A 127 37.61 -16.93 11.94
CA ASP A 127 39.00 -16.78 12.38
C ASP A 127 39.43 -15.31 12.32
N ARG A 128 38.74 -14.52 11.49
CA ARG A 128 38.99 -13.09 11.31
C ARG A 128 38.04 -12.18 12.10
N TYR A 129 36.79 -12.60 12.28
CA TYR A 129 35.75 -11.77 12.88
C TYR A 129 35.07 -12.45 14.08
N GLY A 130 34.74 -11.67 15.11
CA GLY A 130 34.08 -12.16 16.33
C GLY A 130 32.58 -11.92 16.38
N SER A 131 32.09 -10.87 15.72
CA SER A 131 30.69 -10.44 15.73
C SER A 131 30.21 -9.97 14.37
N ALA A 132 28.92 -10.14 14.11
CA ALA A 132 28.25 -9.70 12.89
C ALA A 132 26.95 -8.98 13.24
N TRP A 133 26.73 -7.81 12.66
CA TRP A 133 25.51 -7.02 12.84
C TRP A 133 24.74 -7.00 11.52
N LEU A 134 23.59 -7.69 11.47
CA LEU A 134 22.85 -7.94 10.24
C LEU A 134 21.63 -7.01 10.13
N ALA A 135 21.47 -6.35 8.99
CA ALA A 135 20.28 -5.55 8.69
C ALA A 135 19.79 -5.84 7.27
N PHE A 136 18.50 -6.13 7.14
CA PHE A 136 17.84 -6.31 5.86
C PHE A 136 17.12 -5.01 5.45
N SER A 137 17.27 -4.60 4.20
CA SER A 137 16.70 -3.38 3.62
C SER A 137 15.99 -3.69 2.30
N SER A 138 14.93 -2.92 1.99
CA SER A 138 14.29 -2.97 0.66
C SER A 138 15.21 -2.44 -0.44
N ASP A 139 16.01 -1.43 -0.11
CA ASP A 139 16.73 -0.59 -1.06
C ASP A 139 18.22 -0.52 -0.70
N PRO A 140 19.11 -0.22 -1.67
CA PRO A 140 20.52 -0.10 -1.39
C PRO A 140 20.81 1.16 -0.56
N TRP A 141 21.58 1.01 0.51
CA TRP A 141 22.03 2.11 1.35
C TRP A 141 23.10 2.95 0.64
N PRO A 142 22.94 4.28 0.56
CA PRO A 142 23.97 5.15 0.02
C PRO A 142 25.20 5.20 0.96
N VAL A 143 26.34 5.66 0.43
CA VAL A 143 27.62 5.74 1.16
C VAL A 143 27.50 6.55 2.46
N SER A 144 26.69 7.61 2.46
CA SER A 144 26.41 8.42 3.64
C SER A 144 25.76 7.61 4.77
N VAL A 145 24.79 6.76 4.45
CA VAL A 145 24.11 5.86 5.40
C VAL A 145 25.06 4.79 5.93
N LEU A 146 25.85 4.15 5.06
CA LEU A 146 26.87 3.18 5.47
C LEU A 146 27.88 3.79 6.44
N ASN A 147 28.30 5.02 6.19
CA ASN A 147 29.19 5.76 7.08
C ASN A 147 28.52 6.13 8.40
N ALA A 148 27.26 6.57 8.38
CA ALA A 148 26.52 6.94 9.59
C ALA A 148 26.38 5.76 10.57
N TYR A 149 26.07 4.56 10.06
CA TYR A 149 26.03 3.35 10.88
C TYR A 149 27.41 2.94 11.39
N LYS A 150 28.43 2.95 10.52
CA LYS A 150 29.81 2.60 10.90
C LYS A 150 30.43 3.56 11.92
N GLN A 151 30.00 4.81 11.94
CA GLN A 151 30.44 5.83 12.89
C GLN A 151 29.58 5.90 14.17
N GLY A 152 28.52 5.10 14.27
CA GLY A 152 27.58 5.13 15.40
C GLY A 152 26.71 6.38 15.47
N GLN A 153 26.59 7.14 14.38
CA GLN A 153 25.68 8.29 14.28
C GLN A 153 24.22 7.83 14.09
N ALA A 154 24.03 6.69 13.43
CA ALA A 154 22.74 6.06 13.27
C ALA A 154 22.54 4.95 14.34
N PRO A 155 21.30 4.66 14.78
CA PRO A 155 21.05 3.78 15.91
C PRO A 155 21.45 2.32 15.66
N ALA A 156 22.29 1.75 16.52
CA ALA A 156 22.76 0.36 16.40
C ALA A 156 21.66 -0.70 16.52
N HIS A 157 20.53 -0.36 17.17
CA HIS A 157 19.38 -1.28 17.29
C HIS A 157 18.65 -1.52 15.95
N ARG A 158 19.10 -0.90 14.85
CA ARG A 158 18.69 -1.25 13.47
C ARG A 158 19.06 -2.69 13.09
N PHE A 159 20.12 -3.23 13.71
CA PHE A 159 20.74 -4.50 13.36
C PHE A 159 20.38 -5.60 14.35
N GLU A 160 20.33 -6.83 13.84
CA GLU A 160 20.37 -8.05 14.64
C GLU A 160 21.84 -8.41 14.91
N GLY A 161 22.24 -8.36 16.18
CA GLY A 161 23.61 -8.67 16.60
C GLY A 161 23.83 -10.17 16.78
N VAL A 162 24.82 -10.72 16.08
CA VAL A 162 25.17 -12.15 16.10
C VAL A 162 26.59 -12.30 16.62
N ASP A 163 26.74 -12.96 17.76
CA ASP A 163 28.04 -13.45 18.24
C ASP A 163 28.45 -14.68 17.42
N LEU A 164 29.56 -14.59 16.70
CA LEU A 164 29.98 -15.64 15.76
C LEU A 164 30.52 -16.89 16.48
N THR A 165 31.00 -16.75 17.71
CA THR A 165 31.39 -17.89 18.55
C THR A 165 30.16 -18.67 18.98
N GLN A 166 29.09 -17.97 19.37
CA GLN A 166 27.81 -18.60 19.68
C GLN A 166 27.14 -19.17 18.42
N ALA A 167 27.16 -18.47 17.29
CA ALA A 167 26.61 -18.98 16.04
C ALA A 167 27.28 -20.29 15.59
N ARG A 168 28.58 -20.43 15.84
CA ARG A 168 29.36 -21.64 15.54
C ARG A 168 29.10 -22.79 16.52
N ASN A 169 29.08 -22.49 17.82
CA ASN A 169 29.13 -23.52 18.86
C ASN A 169 27.77 -23.80 19.53
N ASN A 170 26.86 -22.83 19.53
CA ASN A 170 25.54 -22.88 20.18
C ASN A 170 24.48 -22.13 19.31
N PRO A 171 24.30 -22.50 18.03
CA PRO A 171 23.37 -21.82 17.13
C PRO A 171 21.92 -21.76 17.66
N GLU A 172 21.52 -22.72 18.50
CA GLU A 172 20.21 -22.79 19.15
C GLU A 172 19.90 -21.60 20.08
N LEU A 173 20.91 -20.87 20.55
CA LEU A 173 20.75 -19.69 21.40
C LEU A 173 20.42 -18.42 20.60
N LEU A 174 20.74 -18.43 19.30
CA LEU A 174 20.59 -17.27 18.41
C LEU A 174 19.43 -17.44 17.42
N GLY A 175 19.01 -18.67 17.16
CA GLY A 175 17.96 -18.96 16.19
C GLY A 175 17.77 -20.45 15.98
N ILE A 176 17.48 -20.83 14.74
CA ILE A 176 17.22 -22.22 14.38
C ILE A 176 18.54 -22.94 14.14
N ALA A 177 18.83 -23.98 14.92
CA ALA A 177 19.97 -24.86 14.71
C ALA A 177 19.62 -25.98 13.71
N MET A 178 20.07 -25.86 12.47
CA MET A 178 19.77 -26.83 11.42
C MET A 178 20.75 -27.99 11.41
N THR A 179 20.24 -29.21 11.45
CA THR A 179 21.02 -30.45 11.28
C THR A 179 20.42 -31.30 10.16
N PRO A 180 21.19 -32.22 9.54
CA PRO A 180 20.66 -33.12 8.50
C PRO A 180 19.45 -33.95 8.95
N ASP A 181 19.43 -34.33 10.23
CA ASP A 181 18.37 -35.13 10.84
C ASP A 181 17.16 -34.29 11.26
N ASN A 182 17.38 -33.04 11.68
CA ASN A 182 16.34 -32.10 12.07
C ASN A 182 16.62 -30.71 11.47
N LEU A 183 16.01 -30.45 10.31
CA LEU A 183 16.15 -29.17 9.63
C LEU A 183 15.48 -28.03 10.40
N GLN A 184 14.34 -28.29 11.05
CA GLN A 184 13.45 -27.32 11.73
C GLN A 184 12.81 -26.29 10.77
N VAL A 185 13.59 -25.73 9.84
CA VAL A 185 13.10 -24.82 8.79
C VAL A 185 12.02 -25.44 7.91
N ASP A 186 12.02 -26.76 7.75
CA ASP A 186 10.98 -27.52 7.03
C ASP A 186 9.62 -27.53 7.73
N LYS A 187 9.53 -27.00 8.95
CA LYS A 187 8.30 -26.82 9.73
C LYS A 187 8.01 -25.35 10.00
N GLU A 188 9.04 -24.56 10.26
CA GLU A 188 8.92 -23.17 10.74
C GLU A 188 8.95 -22.13 9.62
N VAL A 189 9.60 -22.43 8.49
CA VAL A 189 9.78 -21.49 7.37
C VAL A 189 8.84 -21.86 6.24
N LEU A 190 7.97 -20.91 5.85
CA LEU A 190 6.89 -21.16 4.89
C LEU A 190 7.38 -21.81 3.59
N GLU A 191 8.45 -21.28 3.00
CA GLU A 191 9.00 -21.74 1.73
C GLU A 191 9.48 -23.20 1.79
N TYR A 192 9.97 -23.68 2.95
CA TYR A 192 10.40 -25.07 3.10
C TYR A 192 9.25 -25.99 3.54
N ALA A 193 8.26 -25.45 4.25
CA ALA A 193 7.15 -26.22 4.81
C ALA A 193 6.05 -26.53 3.79
N GLN A 194 5.80 -25.64 2.82
CA GLN A 194 4.65 -25.74 1.91
C GLN A 194 5.06 -25.86 0.45
N HIS A 195 4.34 -26.70 -0.30
CA HIS A 195 4.51 -26.82 -1.75
C HIS A 195 3.85 -25.66 -2.51
N GLY A 196 2.68 -25.21 -2.05
CA GLY A 196 1.94 -24.09 -2.61
C GLY A 196 1.36 -23.21 -1.51
N CYS A 197 1.02 -21.97 -1.87
CA CYS A 197 0.54 -20.96 -0.93
C CYS A 197 -0.88 -20.44 -1.27
N SER A 198 -1.51 -20.91 -2.35
CA SER A 198 -2.87 -20.51 -2.71
C SER A 198 -3.89 -20.95 -1.63
N PRO A 199 -4.87 -20.10 -1.25
CA PRO A 199 -5.26 -18.82 -1.83
C PRO A 199 -4.62 -17.58 -1.17
N PHE A 200 -3.52 -17.73 -0.41
CA PHE A 200 -2.80 -16.60 0.17
C PHE A 200 -2.06 -15.82 -0.94
N ASP A 201 -2.38 -14.53 -1.03
CA ASP A 201 -1.80 -13.60 -2.00
C ASP A 201 -0.86 -12.66 -1.26
N SER A 202 0.45 -12.84 -1.44
CA SER A 202 1.49 -12.08 -0.73
C SER A 202 2.00 -10.93 -1.58
N ALA A 203 2.26 -9.78 -0.94
CA ALA A 203 2.92 -8.64 -1.58
C ALA A 203 4.31 -8.98 -2.16
N HIS A 204 4.96 -9.99 -1.57
CA HIS A 204 6.35 -10.40 -1.85
C HIS A 204 6.44 -11.74 -2.58
N GLY A 205 5.33 -12.21 -3.16
CA GLY A 205 5.28 -13.49 -3.86
C GLY A 205 5.49 -14.71 -2.95
N PHE A 206 5.72 -15.87 -3.56
CA PHE A 206 6.02 -17.12 -2.85
C PHE A 206 6.87 -18.04 -3.75
N HIS A 207 8.04 -18.45 -3.24
CA HIS A 207 8.97 -19.34 -3.96
C HIS A 207 9.25 -20.59 -3.13
N THR A 208 8.60 -21.70 -3.47
CA THR A 208 8.72 -22.94 -2.69
C THR A 208 10.13 -23.53 -2.77
N ARG A 209 10.62 -23.99 -1.61
CA ARG A 209 11.84 -24.78 -1.40
C ARG A 209 11.52 -26.17 -0.86
N TRP A 210 10.24 -26.56 -0.86
CA TRP A 210 9.78 -27.85 -0.37
C TRP A 210 10.49 -29.04 -1.04
N LEU A 211 10.71 -28.98 -2.35
CA LEU A 211 11.47 -30.00 -3.10
C LEU A 211 12.99 -29.94 -2.87
N ARG A 212 13.49 -28.84 -2.31
CA ARG A 212 14.92 -28.56 -2.13
C ARG A 212 15.47 -29.03 -0.78
N ARG A 213 14.61 -29.57 0.11
CA ARG A 213 14.98 -30.05 1.45
C ARG A 213 16.04 -31.15 1.44
N PHE A 214 16.01 -32.05 0.46
CA PHE A 214 17.04 -33.08 0.33
C PHE A 214 18.41 -32.49 -0.02
N ALA A 215 18.45 -31.55 -0.98
CA ALA A 215 19.68 -30.84 -1.34
C ALA A 215 20.21 -30.01 -0.16
N LEU A 216 19.32 -29.37 0.62
CA LEU A 216 19.69 -28.69 1.85
C LEU A 216 20.35 -29.64 2.87
N LYS A 217 19.79 -30.84 3.09
CA LYS A 217 20.42 -31.84 3.99
C LYS A 217 21.83 -32.21 3.54
N GLY A 218 22.02 -32.46 2.24
CA GLY A 218 23.34 -32.74 1.68
C GLY A 218 24.34 -31.60 1.90
N TYR A 219 23.89 -30.36 1.69
CA TYR A 219 24.70 -29.17 1.99
C TYR A 219 25.08 -29.07 3.47
N LEU A 220 24.14 -29.31 4.39
CA LEU A 220 24.41 -29.26 5.83
C LEU A 220 25.45 -30.31 6.26
N VAL A 221 25.38 -31.55 5.75
CA VAL A 221 26.40 -32.59 6.01
C VAL A 221 27.78 -32.07 5.61
N ASN A 222 27.90 -31.52 4.41
CA ASN A 222 29.17 -31.00 3.91
C ASN A 222 29.68 -29.80 4.72
N ALA A 223 28.80 -28.85 5.03
CA ALA A 223 29.13 -27.66 5.82
C ALA A 223 29.56 -28.02 7.24
N MET A 224 28.82 -28.91 7.92
CA MET A 224 29.14 -29.35 9.27
C MET A 224 30.47 -30.10 9.34
N ASN A 225 30.75 -30.97 8.37
CA ASN A 225 32.03 -31.67 8.29
C ASN A 225 33.20 -30.72 7.99
N ARG A 226 33.02 -29.80 7.03
CA ARG A 226 34.06 -28.85 6.61
C ARG A 226 34.45 -27.86 7.71
N HIS A 227 33.46 -27.39 8.46
CA HIS A 227 33.65 -26.36 9.49
C HIS A 227 33.53 -26.90 10.91
N THR A 228 33.48 -28.22 11.11
CA THR A 228 33.42 -28.87 12.43
C THR A 228 32.27 -28.37 13.32
N LEU A 229 31.07 -28.23 12.74
CA LEU A 229 29.89 -27.65 13.39
C LEU A 229 29.05 -28.73 14.08
N ASN A 230 29.40 -29.08 15.32
CA ASN A 230 28.79 -30.21 16.03
C ASN A 230 27.31 -30.00 16.40
N LYS A 231 26.86 -28.74 16.52
CA LYS A 231 25.49 -28.39 16.92
C LYS A 231 24.60 -27.91 15.76
N GLY A 232 25.07 -28.04 14.53
CA GLY A 232 24.33 -27.63 13.34
C GLY A 232 24.70 -26.24 12.82
N VAL A 233 23.95 -25.80 11.81
CA VAL A 233 24.16 -24.54 11.10
C VAL A 233 23.06 -23.56 11.47
N LEU A 234 23.42 -22.31 11.81
CA LEU A 234 22.48 -21.28 12.22
C LEU A 234 21.57 -20.82 11.07
N ALA A 235 20.26 -20.74 11.33
CA ALA A 235 19.36 -19.83 10.62
C ALA A 235 18.88 -18.73 11.57
N VAL A 236 19.09 -17.47 11.17
CA VAL A 236 18.79 -16.28 11.98
C VAL A 236 17.60 -15.54 11.40
N VAL A 237 16.67 -15.10 12.24
CA VAL A 237 15.46 -14.39 11.81
C VAL A 237 15.65 -12.89 11.98
N LEU A 238 15.75 -12.17 10.86
CA LEU A 238 15.91 -10.72 10.81
C LEU A 238 14.57 -10.00 10.88
N ASP A 239 14.63 -8.74 11.32
CA ASP A 239 13.49 -7.83 11.22
C ASP A 239 13.29 -7.35 9.77
N ASP A 240 12.03 -7.36 9.32
CA ASP A 240 11.59 -6.79 8.05
C ASP A 240 10.28 -6.00 8.28
N THR A 241 10.31 -5.04 9.22
CA THR A 241 9.14 -4.22 9.56
C THR A 241 8.57 -3.50 8.34
N VAL A 242 9.42 -2.97 7.45
CA VAL A 242 8.97 -2.35 6.19
C VAL A 242 8.24 -3.36 5.31
N GLY A 243 8.77 -4.58 5.15
CA GLY A 243 8.10 -5.64 4.39
C GLY A 243 6.79 -6.10 5.02
N LEU A 244 6.68 -6.12 6.36
CA LEU A 244 5.43 -6.39 7.08
C LEU A 244 4.38 -5.30 6.85
N ILE A 245 4.79 -4.02 6.86
CA ILE A 245 3.90 -2.90 6.53
C ILE A 245 3.36 -3.05 5.12
N GLN A 246 4.23 -3.30 4.15
CA GLN A 246 3.86 -3.53 2.75
C GLN A 246 2.90 -4.71 2.62
N GLU A 247 3.13 -5.79 3.36
CA GLU A 247 2.29 -6.98 3.36
C GLU A 247 0.90 -6.69 3.94
N PHE A 248 0.78 -6.08 5.12
CA PHE A 248 -0.52 -5.71 5.67
C PHE A 248 -1.25 -4.66 4.81
N ASN A 249 -0.52 -3.74 4.18
CA ASN A 249 -1.08 -2.80 3.23
C ASN A 249 -1.67 -3.54 2.02
N HIS A 250 -0.92 -4.49 1.45
CA HIS A 250 -1.42 -5.35 0.38
C HIS A 250 -2.67 -6.14 0.81
N GLN A 251 -2.68 -6.74 2.00
CA GLN A 251 -3.83 -7.50 2.50
C GLN A 251 -5.09 -6.63 2.62
N ARG A 252 -5.00 -5.43 3.24
CA ARG A 252 -6.19 -4.55 3.38
C ARG A 252 -6.70 -4.07 2.01
N LEU A 253 -5.81 -3.74 1.07
CA LEU A 253 -6.20 -3.26 -0.26
C LEU A 253 -6.75 -4.40 -1.14
N SER A 254 -6.21 -5.60 -1.03
CA SER A 254 -6.76 -6.80 -1.67
C SER A 254 -8.21 -7.04 -1.24
N TRP A 255 -8.53 -6.80 0.03
CA TRP A 255 -9.92 -6.86 0.51
C TRP A 255 -10.81 -5.75 -0.01
N VAL A 256 -10.30 -4.52 -0.14
CA VAL A 256 -11.03 -3.41 -0.80
C VAL A 256 -11.38 -3.80 -2.24
N VAL A 257 -10.42 -4.36 -2.98
CA VAL A 257 -10.63 -4.81 -4.36
C VAL A 257 -11.62 -5.98 -4.43
N LYS A 258 -11.50 -6.98 -3.54
CA LYS A 258 -12.44 -8.11 -3.48
C LYS A 258 -13.87 -7.63 -3.21
N ARG A 259 -14.05 -6.67 -2.29
CA ARG A 259 -15.34 -6.04 -2.04
C ARG A 259 -15.85 -5.32 -3.28
N GLN A 260 -15.01 -4.54 -3.96
CA GLN A 260 -15.40 -3.84 -5.18
C GLN A 260 -15.84 -4.81 -6.28
N VAL A 261 -15.05 -5.84 -6.57
CA VAL A 261 -15.39 -6.87 -7.56
C VAL A 261 -16.68 -7.59 -7.19
N TRP A 262 -16.91 -7.86 -5.91
CA TRP A 262 -18.17 -8.40 -5.43
C TRP A 262 -19.34 -7.43 -5.69
N ARG A 263 -19.21 -6.13 -5.39
CA ARG A 263 -20.25 -5.14 -5.69
C ARG A 263 -20.56 -5.01 -7.18
N GLU A 264 -19.55 -5.24 -8.04
CA GLU A 264 -19.64 -5.09 -9.49
C GLU A 264 -20.32 -6.27 -10.21
N ASP A 265 -20.73 -7.33 -9.49
CA ASP A 265 -21.58 -8.37 -10.09
C ASP A 265 -22.86 -7.75 -10.67
N PRO A 266 -23.15 -7.90 -11.98
CA PRO A 266 -24.26 -7.18 -12.62
C PRO A 266 -25.62 -7.47 -12.01
N MET A 267 -25.87 -8.72 -11.62
CA MET A 267 -27.15 -9.12 -11.02
C MET A 267 -27.30 -8.52 -9.63
N ARG A 268 -26.25 -8.62 -8.81
CA ARG A 268 -26.22 -8.03 -7.46
C ARG A 268 -26.38 -6.51 -7.50
N ALA A 269 -25.67 -5.83 -8.40
CA ALA A 269 -25.77 -4.38 -8.57
C ALA A 269 -27.19 -3.96 -8.97
N TYR A 270 -27.81 -4.69 -9.90
CA TYR A 270 -29.20 -4.47 -10.31
C TYR A 270 -30.19 -4.68 -9.15
N GLN A 271 -30.03 -5.76 -8.38
CA GLN A 271 -30.87 -6.06 -7.21
C GLN A 271 -30.73 -5.00 -6.12
N LEU A 272 -29.50 -4.55 -5.82
CA LEU A 272 -29.25 -3.47 -4.86
C LEU A 272 -29.89 -2.16 -5.31
N GLN A 273 -29.67 -1.76 -6.56
CA GLN A 273 -30.27 -0.55 -7.10
C GLN A 273 -31.80 -0.61 -7.05
N THR A 274 -32.39 -1.75 -7.40
CA THR A 274 -33.84 -1.96 -7.32
C THR A 274 -34.33 -1.88 -5.87
N SER A 275 -33.65 -2.54 -4.93
CA SER A 275 -33.95 -2.47 -3.49
C SER A 275 -33.95 -1.02 -2.99
N GLN A 276 -32.91 -0.25 -3.33
CA GLN A 276 -32.78 1.16 -2.94
C GLN A 276 -33.90 2.03 -3.54
N ILE A 277 -34.21 1.86 -4.83
CA ILE A 277 -35.29 2.61 -5.49
C ILE A 277 -36.64 2.31 -4.83
N LEU A 278 -36.94 1.03 -4.53
CA LEU A 278 -38.18 0.65 -3.87
C LEU A 278 -38.30 1.27 -2.47
N GLN A 279 -37.20 1.33 -1.71
CA GLN A 279 -37.17 2.00 -0.40
C GLN A 279 -37.38 3.52 -0.52
N VAL A 280 -36.79 4.17 -1.54
CA VAL A 280 -37.03 5.60 -1.81
C VAL A 280 -38.50 5.85 -2.17
N ILE A 281 -39.09 5.03 -3.05
CA ILE A 281 -40.49 5.13 -3.42
C ILE A 281 -41.39 5.02 -2.17
N ARG A 282 -41.17 3.99 -1.33
CA ARG A 282 -41.89 3.86 -0.05
C ARG A 282 -41.72 5.07 0.85
N ALA A 283 -40.50 5.59 1.00
CA ALA A 283 -40.26 6.77 1.82
C ALA A 283 -41.03 8.01 1.31
N THR A 284 -41.19 8.16 -0.01
CA THR A 284 -41.95 9.25 -0.63
C THR A 284 -43.47 9.08 -0.57
N HIS A 285 -44.00 7.87 -0.37
CA HIS A 285 -45.44 7.64 -0.32
C HIS A 285 -46.15 8.48 0.75
N ARG A 286 -45.52 8.67 1.91
CA ARG A 286 -46.07 9.52 2.98
C ARG A 286 -46.20 10.98 2.54
N GLU A 287 -45.19 11.51 1.87
CA GLU A 287 -45.20 12.90 1.38
C GLU A 287 -46.24 13.08 0.27
N TRP A 288 -46.33 12.14 -0.67
CA TRP A 288 -47.34 12.16 -1.73
C TRP A 288 -48.76 11.99 -1.18
N ALA A 289 -48.95 11.14 -0.16
CA ALA A 289 -50.22 11.01 0.55
C ALA A 289 -50.59 12.32 1.26
N ALA A 290 -49.65 12.96 1.95
CA ALA A 290 -49.86 14.24 2.62
C ALA A 290 -50.18 15.39 1.66
N GLN A 291 -49.65 15.37 0.43
CA GLN A 291 -49.98 16.34 -0.62
C GLN A 291 -51.36 16.10 -1.22
N LYS A 292 -51.80 14.84 -1.35
CA LYS A 292 -53.11 14.49 -1.91
C LYS A 292 -54.26 14.71 -0.92
N VAL A 293 -54.01 14.52 0.38
CA VAL A 293 -55.03 14.70 1.42
C VAL A 293 -55.20 16.19 1.76
N PRO A 294 -56.38 16.79 1.52
CA PRO A 294 -56.65 18.20 1.82
C PRO A 294 -56.46 18.55 3.30
N SER A 295 -56.21 19.83 3.60
CA SER A 295 -56.32 20.33 4.98
C SER A 295 -57.78 20.27 5.45
N LEU A 296 -58.02 19.69 6.62
CA LEU A 296 -59.33 19.69 7.26
C LEU A 296 -59.45 20.93 8.14
N GLU A 297 -60.47 21.77 7.90
CA GLU A 297 -60.75 22.93 8.75
C GLU A 297 -61.60 22.53 9.97
N PRO A 298 -61.43 23.19 11.13
CA PRO A 298 -62.37 23.05 12.24
C PRO A 298 -63.72 23.64 11.82
N VAL A 299 -64.77 22.83 11.85
CA VAL A 299 -66.12 23.31 11.52
C VAL A 299 -66.59 24.25 12.64
N THR A 300 -66.55 25.57 12.40
CA THR A 300 -67.12 26.60 13.28
C THR A 300 -68.52 26.98 12.80
N GLY A 301 -69.49 26.08 12.97
CA GLY A 301 -70.89 26.34 12.63
C GLY A 301 -71.85 25.35 13.31
N ASP A 302 -73.15 25.64 13.28
CA ASP A 302 -74.27 24.92 13.93
C ASP A 302 -74.50 23.47 13.46
N GLY A 303 -73.47 22.80 12.95
CA GLY A 303 -73.45 21.37 12.67
C GLY A 303 -73.17 20.55 13.93
N PRO A 304 -73.47 19.23 13.90
CA PRO A 304 -73.19 18.34 15.02
C PRO A 304 -71.69 18.40 15.40
N PRO A 305 -71.34 18.39 16.70
CA PRO A 305 -69.96 18.54 17.14
C PRO A 305 -69.09 17.42 16.55
N VAL A 306 -68.02 17.81 15.85
CA VAL A 306 -66.97 16.88 15.41
C VAL A 306 -66.10 16.58 16.63
N PHE A 307 -66.17 15.35 17.15
CA PHE A 307 -65.50 14.92 18.38
C PHE A 307 -64.00 14.63 18.22
N THR A 308 -63.46 14.75 17.01
CA THR A 308 -62.06 14.42 16.68
C THR A 308 -61.33 15.65 16.18
N ASP A 309 -60.13 15.91 16.70
CA ASP A 309 -59.26 16.99 16.22
C ASP A 309 -59.02 16.83 14.70
N PRO A 310 -59.35 17.82 13.85
CA PRO A 310 -59.13 17.79 12.40
C PRO A 310 -57.69 17.46 12.01
N THR A 311 -56.72 17.79 12.86
CA THR A 311 -55.30 17.47 12.67
C THR A 311 -55.05 15.97 12.78
N VAL A 312 -55.65 15.33 13.78
CA VAL A 312 -55.56 13.88 14.01
C VAL A 312 -56.28 13.11 12.91
N GLU A 313 -57.44 13.59 12.47
CA GLU A 313 -58.18 12.96 11.38
C GLU A 313 -57.44 13.06 10.04
N ARG A 314 -56.81 14.21 9.76
CA ARG A 314 -55.96 14.36 8.58
C ARG A 314 -54.78 13.40 8.61
N GLN A 315 -54.14 13.21 9.76
CA GLN A 315 -53.05 12.25 9.90
C GLN A 315 -53.50 10.82 9.56
N ARG A 316 -54.66 10.38 10.08
CA ARG A 316 -55.23 9.06 9.75
C ARG A 316 -55.51 8.88 8.27
N LEU A 317 -56.05 9.90 7.60
CA LEU A 317 -56.30 9.87 6.15
C LEU A 317 -55.00 9.77 5.34
N VAL A 318 -53.95 10.48 5.76
CA VAL A 318 -52.61 10.38 5.14
C VAL A 318 -52.02 8.99 5.33
N GLU A 319 -52.11 8.43 6.54
CA GLU A 319 -51.63 7.07 6.83
C GLU A 319 -52.37 6.02 6.00
N ARG A 320 -53.69 6.14 5.85
CA ARG A 320 -54.48 5.23 5.00
C ARG A 320 -54.07 5.34 3.52
N ALA A 321 -53.93 6.55 2.99
CA ALA A 321 -53.51 6.76 1.61
C ALA A 321 -52.07 6.29 1.34
N GLN A 322 -51.20 6.36 2.37
CA GLN A 322 -49.86 5.76 2.32
C GLN A 322 -49.95 4.23 2.25
N LEU A 323 -50.72 3.59 3.13
CA LEU A 323 -50.90 2.13 3.14
C LEU A 323 -51.43 1.60 1.79
N GLU A 324 -52.45 2.25 1.22
CA GLU A 324 -52.98 1.89 -0.10
C GLU A 324 -51.92 2.03 -1.21
N SER A 325 -51.00 3.00 -1.09
CA SER A 325 -49.89 3.17 -2.03
C SER A 325 -48.81 2.11 -1.86
N ASP A 326 -48.53 1.69 -0.61
CA ASP A 326 -47.60 0.62 -0.28
C ASP A 326 -48.13 -0.74 -0.77
N GLU A 327 -49.40 -1.07 -0.52
CA GLU A 327 -50.06 -2.30 -1.00
C GLU A 327 -49.99 -2.43 -2.52
N ARG A 328 -50.28 -1.33 -3.24
CA ARG A 328 -50.16 -1.29 -4.70
C ARG A 328 -48.73 -1.47 -5.21
N LEU A 329 -47.74 -1.08 -4.43
CA LEU A 329 -46.34 -1.30 -4.78
C LEU A 329 -45.97 -2.78 -4.57
N GLU A 330 -46.43 -3.38 -3.48
CA GLU A 330 -46.23 -4.80 -3.15
C GLU A 330 -46.92 -5.76 -4.13
N GLU A 331 -47.89 -5.32 -4.92
CA GLU A 331 -48.41 -6.09 -6.06
C GLU A 331 -47.34 -6.35 -7.15
N ARG A 332 -46.29 -5.51 -7.22
CA ARG A 332 -45.28 -5.54 -8.29
C ARG A 332 -43.98 -6.21 -7.89
N TYR A 333 -43.76 -6.45 -6.59
CA TYR A 333 -42.54 -7.08 -6.09
C TYR A 333 -42.74 -7.70 -4.70
N ASP A 334 -41.83 -8.60 -4.33
CA ASP A 334 -41.86 -9.31 -3.04
C ASP A 334 -40.97 -8.60 -2.01
N GLU A 335 -41.60 -7.92 -1.04
CA GLU A 335 -40.89 -7.17 0.00
C GLU A 335 -40.05 -8.06 0.92
N ALA A 336 -40.53 -9.27 1.24
CA ALA A 336 -39.78 -10.19 2.08
C ALA A 336 -38.49 -10.65 1.40
N LYS A 337 -38.53 -10.97 0.10
CA LYS A 337 -37.33 -11.31 -0.67
C LYS A 337 -36.37 -10.13 -0.83
N ARG A 338 -36.89 -8.92 -1.07
CA ARG A 338 -36.06 -7.71 -1.13
C ARG A 338 -35.36 -7.46 0.22
N ALA A 339 -36.09 -7.57 1.32
CA ALA A 339 -35.54 -7.39 2.67
C ALA A 339 -34.46 -8.43 2.99
N ALA A 340 -34.70 -9.70 2.65
CA ALA A 340 -33.72 -10.77 2.83
C ALA A 340 -32.44 -10.52 2.01
N PHE A 341 -32.58 -10.14 0.73
CA PHE A 341 -31.45 -9.77 -0.12
C PHE A 341 -30.66 -8.59 0.48
N GLN A 342 -31.35 -7.54 0.93
CA GLN A 342 -30.68 -6.37 1.52
C GLN A 342 -29.89 -6.76 2.78
N ALA A 343 -30.49 -7.57 3.65
CA ALA A 343 -29.83 -8.04 4.87
C ALA A 343 -28.59 -8.88 4.57
N GLU A 344 -28.65 -9.79 3.58
CA GLU A 344 -27.50 -10.57 3.13
C GLU A 344 -26.41 -9.67 2.54
N TYR A 345 -26.81 -8.70 1.72
CA TYR A 345 -25.89 -7.73 1.12
C TYR A 345 -25.14 -6.93 2.19
N ASP A 346 -25.87 -6.37 3.15
CA ASP A 346 -25.32 -5.56 4.24
C ASP A 346 -24.40 -6.40 5.15
N GLN A 347 -24.79 -7.65 5.43
CA GLN A 347 -23.95 -8.58 6.20
C GLN A 347 -22.64 -8.88 5.48
N GLN A 348 -22.66 -9.10 4.17
CA GLN A 348 -21.46 -9.37 3.39
C GLN A 348 -20.54 -8.15 3.30
N GLU A 349 -21.11 -6.94 3.21
CA GLU A 349 -20.39 -5.68 3.30
C GLU A 349 -19.67 -5.50 4.65
N ILE A 350 -20.37 -5.80 5.75
CA ILE A 350 -19.79 -5.80 7.11
C ILE A 350 -18.64 -6.80 7.21
N GLU A 351 -18.79 -8.00 6.65
CA GLU A 351 -17.74 -9.02 6.65
C GLU A 351 -16.48 -8.52 5.91
N PHE A 352 -16.63 -7.97 4.70
CA PHE A 352 -15.50 -7.39 3.96
C PHE A 352 -14.82 -6.26 4.74
N GLN A 353 -15.61 -5.35 5.31
CA GLN A 353 -15.07 -4.26 6.11
C GLN A 353 -14.34 -4.76 7.35
N GLY A 354 -14.83 -5.82 8.01
CA GLY A 354 -14.17 -6.45 9.15
C GLY A 354 -12.74 -6.93 8.82
N TYR A 355 -12.54 -7.52 7.63
CA TYR A 355 -11.20 -7.90 7.17
C TYR A 355 -10.32 -6.69 6.84
N ILE A 356 -10.87 -5.65 6.21
CA ILE A 356 -10.15 -4.40 5.93
C ILE A 356 -9.67 -3.77 7.25
N ASP A 357 -10.56 -3.62 8.23
CA ASP A 357 -10.27 -2.98 9.52
C ASP A 357 -9.31 -3.80 10.38
N LYS A 358 -9.40 -5.13 10.33
CA LYS A 358 -8.45 -6.01 11.03
C LYS A 358 -7.03 -5.83 10.51
N ASN A 359 -6.85 -5.81 9.18
CA ASN A 359 -5.54 -5.62 8.57
C ASN A 359 -5.05 -4.16 8.73
N ALA A 360 -5.95 -3.17 8.65
CA ALA A 360 -5.62 -1.77 8.85
C ALA A 360 -5.10 -1.49 10.27
N ARG A 361 -5.69 -2.10 11.30
CA ARG A 361 -5.20 -1.99 12.69
C ARG A 361 -3.77 -2.52 12.85
N ALA A 362 -3.47 -3.69 12.27
CA ALA A 362 -2.13 -4.26 12.31
C ALA A 362 -1.13 -3.42 11.51
N TYR A 363 -1.54 -2.92 10.34
CA TYR A 363 -0.80 -1.98 9.51
C TYR A 363 -0.41 -0.71 10.27
N VAL A 364 -1.36 -0.05 10.95
CA VAL A 364 -1.12 1.19 11.71
C VAL A 364 -0.12 0.97 12.84
N ALA A 365 -0.28 -0.11 13.59
CA ALA A 365 0.58 -0.41 14.74
C ALA A 365 2.07 -0.52 14.37
N LEU A 366 2.38 -0.94 13.13
CA LEU A 366 3.76 -1.11 12.68
C LEU A 366 4.49 0.23 12.46
N PHE A 367 3.80 1.31 12.10
CA PHE A 367 4.43 2.64 11.89
C PHE A 367 4.92 3.27 13.20
N ASP A 368 4.39 2.84 14.34
CA ASP A 368 4.84 3.35 15.64
C ASP A 368 6.02 2.56 16.23
N THR A 369 6.42 1.44 15.60
CA THR A 369 7.54 0.63 16.07
C THR A 369 8.88 1.38 15.96
N PRO A 370 9.82 1.14 16.89
CA PRO A 370 11.16 1.74 16.80
C PRO A 370 11.88 1.38 15.49
N MET A 371 11.69 0.14 15.02
CA MET A 371 12.39 -0.35 13.84
C MET A 371 11.94 0.34 12.55
N PHE A 372 10.63 0.59 12.39
CA PHE A 372 10.15 1.42 11.29
C PHE A 372 10.74 2.83 11.36
N LYS A 373 10.68 3.48 12.53
CA LYS A 373 11.20 4.86 12.70
C LYS A 373 12.68 4.96 12.38
N VAL A 374 13.48 3.97 12.77
CA VAL A 374 14.91 3.97 12.44
C VAL A 374 15.13 3.73 10.95
N ALA A 375 14.47 2.75 10.34
CA ALA A 375 14.62 2.50 8.91
C ALA A 375 14.18 3.72 8.08
N GLU A 376 13.02 4.29 8.38
CA GLU A 376 12.48 5.46 7.68
C GLU A 376 13.39 6.68 7.81
N GLN A 377 14.01 6.90 8.99
CA GLN A 377 14.85 8.07 9.24
C GLN A 377 16.29 7.90 8.74
N TYR A 378 16.90 6.72 8.90
CA TYR A 378 18.34 6.52 8.78
C TYR A 378 18.77 5.60 7.63
N ASP A 379 17.88 4.85 6.98
CA ASP A 379 18.26 4.01 5.83
C ASP A 379 18.29 4.78 4.49
N TYR A 380 17.88 6.06 4.50
CA TYR A 380 17.74 6.88 3.30
C TYR A 380 18.39 8.25 3.49
N ASP A 381 19.02 8.74 2.42
CA ASP A 381 19.61 10.07 2.34
C ASP A 381 18.88 10.93 1.30
N GLY A 382 18.29 12.04 1.75
CA GLY A 382 17.59 12.99 0.88
C GLY A 382 18.51 13.81 -0.02
N ASP A 383 19.80 13.89 0.31
CA ASP A 383 20.80 14.57 -0.51
C ASP A 383 21.32 13.65 -1.64
N HIS A 384 20.95 12.35 -1.61
CA HIS A 384 21.31 11.36 -2.63
C HIS A 384 20.08 10.98 -3.48
N ARG A 385 20.04 11.43 -4.75
CA ARG A 385 18.88 11.29 -5.64
C ARG A 385 18.32 9.87 -5.73
N GLU A 386 19.14 8.86 -6.02
CA GLU A 386 18.66 7.47 -6.14
C GLU A 386 18.12 6.93 -4.81
N SER A 387 18.63 7.45 -3.67
CA SER A 387 18.10 7.09 -2.35
C SER A 387 16.73 7.72 -2.11
N GLY A 388 16.52 8.97 -2.56
CA GLY A 388 15.21 9.61 -2.54
C GLY A 388 14.18 8.92 -3.44
N VAL A 389 14.60 8.48 -4.63
CA VAL A 389 13.75 7.69 -5.57
C VAL A 389 13.37 6.34 -4.95
N ALA A 390 14.33 5.65 -4.35
CA ALA A 390 14.12 4.38 -3.66
C ALA A 390 13.15 4.55 -2.49
N TYR A 391 13.35 5.59 -1.66
CA TYR A 391 12.44 5.95 -0.58
C TYR A 391 11.01 6.18 -1.06
N ALA A 392 10.82 6.99 -2.12
CA ALA A 392 9.50 7.29 -2.66
C ALA A 392 8.77 6.01 -3.13
N LYS A 393 9.49 5.09 -3.78
CA LYS A 393 8.93 3.80 -4.22
C LYS A 393 8.56 2.89 -3.07
N THR A 394 9.46 2.73 -2.09
CA THR A 394 9.21 1.90 -0.91
C THR A 394 8.06 2.45 -0.08
N MET A 395 7.98 3.77 0.09
CA MET A 395 6.86 4.41 0.78
C MET A 395 5.55 4.36 0.00
N ALA A 396 5.55 4.37 -1.33
CA ALA A 396 4.30 4.20 -2.10
C ALA A 396 3.62 2.87 -1.78
N LEU A 397 4.40 1.78 -1.68
CA LEU A 397 3.90 0.47 -1.28
C LEU A 397 3.42 0.45 0.18
N CYS A 398 4.01 1.28 1.06
CA CYS A 398 3.58 1.42 2.45
C CYS A 398 2.35 2.32 2.61
N LEU A 399 2.18 3.37 1.81
CA LEU A 399 1.19 4.42 2.00
C LEU A 399 -0.04 4.26 1.09
N GLY A 400 0.06 3.45 0.04
CA GLY A 400 -0.99 3.28 -0.97
C GLY A 400 -2.36 2.99 -0.37
N GLY A 401 -3.40 3.58 -0.97
CA GLY A 401 -4.81 3.40 -0.60
C GLY A 401 -5.31 4.23 0.59
N GLY A 402 -4.46 4.98 1.29
CA GLY A 402 -4.90 5.99 2.24
C GLY A 402 -5.73 5.43 3.40
N ILE A 403 -6.84 6.11 3.73
CA ILE A 403 -7.76 5.70 4.81
C ILE A 403 -8.77 4.67 4.28
N THR A 404 -8.86 3.50 4.92
CA THR A 404 -9.71 2.38 4.45
C THR A 404 -10.84 1.98 5.39
N GLU A 405 -10.83 2.41 6.65
CA GLU A 405 -11.91 2.12 7.61
C GLU A 405 -13.23 2.74 7.16
N THR A 406 -14.35 2.25 7.69
CA THR A 406 -15.68 2.80 7.39
C THR A 406 -15.76 4.28 7.75
N VAL A 407 -16.50 5.06 6.97
CA VAL A 407 -16.77 6.47 7.30
C VAL A 407 -17.84 6.48 8.40
N THR A 408 -17.49 7.02 9.57
CA THR A 408 -18.46 7.29 10.64
C THR A 408 -18.68 8.81 10.73
N PRO A 409 -19.80 9.34 10.22
CA PRO A 409 -20.15 10.74 10.38
C PRO A 409 -20.15 11.12 11.86
N ASP A 410 -19.63 12.30 12.19
CA ASP A 410 -19.66 12.92 13.52
C ASP A 410 -18.90 12.22 14.67
N ALA A 411 -18.37 11.01 14.47
CA ALA A 411 -17.55 10.31 15.46
C ALA A 411 -16.07 10.67 15.32
N ALA A 412 -15.40 10.97 16.44
CA ALA A 412 -13.95 11.17 16.46
C ALA A 412 -13.21 9.90 15.99
N PRO A 413 -12.07 10.03 15.28
CA PRO A 413 -11.29 8.89 14.82
C PRO A 413 -10.92 7.97 15.98
N ALA A 414 -11.27 6.69 15.88
CA ALA A 414 -10.92 5.71 16.90
C ALA A 414 -9.39 5.51 16.95
N VAL A 415 -8.83 5.33 18.15
CA VAL A 415 -7.39 5.11 18.35
C VAL A 415 -6.93 3.87 17.59
N GLY A 416 -5.80 3.96 16.90
CA GLY A 416 -5.19 2.84 16.17
C GLY A 416 -5.82 2.57 14.81
N THR A 417 -6.54 3.54 14.24
CA THR A 417 -7.09 3.49 12.88
C THR A 417 -6.20 4.24 11.90
N SER A 418 -6.27 3.90 10.61
CA SER A 418 -5.54 4.62 9.58
C SER A 418 -6.02 6.07 9.47
N GLU A 419 -7.27 6.36 9.84
CA GLU A 419 -7.78 7.73 9.98
C GLU A 419 -6.97 8.55 11.00
N THR A 420 -6.69 8.02 12.19
CA THR A 420 -5.83 8.70 13.18
C THR A 420 -4.39 8.88 12.69
N LEU A 421 -3.85 7.88 11.98
CA LEU A 421 -2.49 7.91 11.45
C LEU A 421 -2.33 8.98 10.36
N TRP A 422 -3.26 9.03 9.40
CA TRP A 422 -3.27 10.02 8.33
C TRP A 422 -3.55 11.43 8.84
N LEU A 423 -4.40 11.59 9.87
CA LEU A 423 -4.58 12.89 10.50
C LEU A 423 -3.28 13.41 11.11
N LYS A 424 -2.54 12.56 11.83
CA LYS A 424 -1.20 12.89 12.37
C LYS A 424 -0.23 13.25 11.25
N TRP A 425 -0.20 12.48 10.17
CA TRP A 425 0.71 12.75 9.05
C TRP A 425 0.36 14.03 8.29
N LEU A 426 -0.91 14.31 8.03
CA LEU A 426 -1.31 15.55 7.35
C LEU A 426 -1.00 16.81 8.18
N GLN A 427 -0.96 16.68 9.52
CA GLN A 427 -0.61 17.77 10.43
C GLN A 427 0.90 17.96 10.59
N ASP A 428 1.70 16.95 10.27
CA ASP A 428 3.15 16.94 10.42
C ASP A 428 3.82 17.14 9.05
N PRO A 429 4.41 18.31 8.75
CA PRO A 429 5.08 18.57 7.48
C PRO A 429 6.26 17.62 7.22
N ASP A 430 6.84 17.07 8.28
CA ASP A 430 7.91 16.08 8.23
C ASP A 430 7.34 14.64 8.25
N SER A 431 6.09 14.42 7.85
CA SER A 431 5.53 13.07 7.80
C SER A 431 5.99 12.28 6.56
N PRO A 432 5.95 10.93 6.62
CA PRO A 432 6.36 10.08 5.51
C PRO A 432 5.68 10.41 4.16
N PRO A 433 4.37 10.75 4.07
CA PRO A 433 3.74 11.13 2.81
C PRO A 433 4.38 12.35 2.12
N TYR A 434 4.65 13.43 2.85
CA TYR A 434 5.28 14.63 2.29
C TYR A 434 6.71 14.33 1.84
N ARG A 435 7.47 13.63 2.69
CA ARG A 435 8.82 13.16 2.34
C ARG A 435 8.82 12.27 1.10
N ALA A 436 7.83 11.40 0.93
CA ALA A 436 7.80 10.46 -0.19
C ALA A 436 7.53 11.20 -1.51
N LEU A 437 6.58 12.13 -1.49
CA LEU A 437 6.20 12.93 -2.66
C LEU A 437 7.30 13.90 -3.11
N LEU A 438 8.15 14.34 -2.17
CA LEU A 438 9.28 15.23 -2.45
C LEU A 438 10.65 14.50 -2.36
N MET A 439 10.67 13.17 -2.42
CA MET A 439 11.89 12.34 -2.41
C MET A 439 12.87 12.63 -1.25
N ARG A 440 12.37 13.08 -0.10
CA ARG A 440 13.14 13.55 1.07
C ARG A 440 14.04 14.76 0.79
N ASP A 441 13.84 15.46 -0.32
CA ASP A 441 14.64 16.65 -0.63
C ASP A 441 14.37 17.73 0.42
N ARG A 442 15.42 18.09 1.16
CA ARG A 442 15.32 19.05 2.27
C ARG A 442 14.92 20.44 1.81
N ALA A 443 15.37 20.87 0.63
CA ALA A 443 15.05 22.18 0.09
C ALA A 443 13.59 22.25 -0.35
N LEU A 444 13.09 21.20 -1.01
CA LEU A 444 11.68 21.10 -1.41
C LEU A 444 10.76 21.00 -0.18
N LEU A 445 11.12 20.20 0.83
CA LEU A 445 10.35 20.10 2.07
C LEU A 445 10.30 21.45 2.81
N ALA A 446 11.44 22.13 2.94
CA ALA A 446 11.50 23.46 3.54
C ALA A 446 10.69 24.49 2.74
N GLY A 447 10.67 24.37 1.41
CA GLY A 447 9.85 25.20 0.52
C GLY A 447 8.34 24.99 0.67
N LEU A 448 7.90 23.81 1.10
CA LEU A 448 6.49 23.52 1.35
C LEU A 448 6.00 24.10 2.69
N LEU A 449 6.87 24.21 3.70
CA LEU A 449 6.53 24.62 5.08
C LEU A 449 5.65 25.89 5.18
N PRO A 450 5.91 26.99 4.44
CA PRO A 450 5.06 28.18 4.50
C PRO A 450 3.59 27.92 4.17
N SER A 451 3.31 26.90 3.35
CA SER A 451 1.95 26.53 2.93
C SER A 451 1.10 25.99 4.08
N PHE A 452 1.69 25.56 5.19
CA PHE A 452 0.97 25.09 6.38
C PHE A 452 0.44 26.23 7.26
N SER A 453 0.84 27.49 6.99
CA SER A 453 0.38 28.64 7.77
C SER A 453 -1.11 28.95 7.51
N ALA A 454 -1.84 29.31 8.58
CA ALA A 454 -3.28 29.57 8.54
C ALA A 454 -3.65 31.06 8.38
N THR A 455 -2.68 31.94 8.11
CA THR A 455 -2.92 33.38 7.93
C THR A 455 -3.47 33.71 6.55
N ASP A 456 -4.53 34.53 6.53
CA ASP A 456 -5.51 34.79 5.45
C ASP A 456 -5.02 35.44 4.13
N VAL A 457 -3.75 35.30 3.75
CA VAL A 457 -3.34 35.62 2.38
C VAL A 457 -2.32 34.58 1.95
N ILE A 458 -2.65 33.79 0.93
CA ILE A 458 -1.67 32.96 0.21
C ILE A 458 -0.53 33.90 -0.20
N ASN A 459 0.61 33.81 0.48
CA ASN A 459 1.78 34.59 0.13
C ASN A 459 2.39 33.96 -1.12
N TRP A 460 1.95 34.41 -2.29
CA TRP A 460 2.42 33.92 -3.58
C TRP A 460 3.96 33.97 -3.70
N ASN A 461 4.62 34.92 -3.04
CA ASN A 461 6.09 34.99 -2.99
C ASN A 461 6.76 33.75 -2.38
N ASP A 462 6.13 33.07 -1.42
CA ASP A 462 6.67 31.84 -0.84
C ASP A 462 6.41 30.64 -1.77
N SER A 463 5.31 30.69 -2.53
CA SER A 463 5.04 29.75 -3.61
C SER A 463 6.05 29.92 -4.75
N ASP A 464 6.39 31.14 -5.15
CA ASP A 464 7.38 31.44 -6.20
C ASP A 464 8.77 30.89 -5.85
N LYS A 465 9.18 30.98 -4.58
CA LYS A 465 10.43 30.35 -4.12
C LYS A 465 10.37 28.83 -4.25
N PHE A 466 9.25 28.23 -3.86
CA PHE A 466 9.04 26.78 -3.95
C PHE A 466 9.04 26.30 -5.42
N TYR A 467 8.26 26.93 -6.29
CA TYR A 467 8.25 26.63 -7.73
C TYR A 467 9.58 26.94 -8.40
N GLY A 468 10.29 27.99 -7.98
CA GLY A 468 11.65 28.27 -8.44
C GLY A 468 12.64 27.16 -8.07
N MET A 469 12.49 26.51 -6.92
CA MET A 469 13.27 25.32 -6.56
C MET A 469 12.89 24.11 -7.43
N LEU A 470 11.60 23.89 -7.68
CA LEU A 470 11.14 22.81 -8.57
C LEU A 470 11.67 22.99 -10.00
N SER A 471 11.63 24.20 -10.55
CA SER A 471 12.17 24.50 -11.89
C SER A 471 13.67 24.23 -11.98
N LYS A 472 14.44 24.51 -10.92
CA LYS A 472 15.87 24.15 -10.86
C LYS A 472 16.10 22.65 -10.85
N VAL A 473 15.25 21.91 -10.12
CA VAL A 473 15.32 20.44 -10.11
C VAL A 473 15.03 19.91 -11.52
N ILE A 474 13.94 20.34 -12.16
CA ILE A 474 13.53 19.91 -13.51
C ILE A 474 14.57 20.29 -14.58
N GLY A 475 15.10 21.51 -14.52
CA GLY A 475 16.07 22.04 -15.47
C GLY A 475 17.49 21.48 -15.34
N SER A 476 17.76 20.60 -14.37
CA SER A 476 19.03 19.88 -14.32
C SER A 476 19.02 18.75 -15.36
N ASP A 477 20.11 18.59 -16.12
CA ASP A 477 20.24 17.64 -17.25
C ASP A 477 19.91 16.17 -16.88
N ASP A 478 19.94 15.83 -15.59
CA ASP A 478 19.66 14.50 -15.03
C ASP A 478 18.17 14.31 -14.62
N ALA A 479 17.39 15.39 -14.53
CA ALA A 479 16.01 15.34 -14.04
C ALA A 479 14.95 15.22 -15.14
N GLY A 480 15.06 15.99 -16.22
CA GLY A 480 14.05 16.04 -17.29
C GLY A 480 13.95 14.78 -18.15
N LEU A 481 15.06 14.04 -18.32
CA LEU A 481 15.15 12.91 -19.27
C LEU A 481 15.01 11.52 -18.61
N ARG A 482 15.00 11.41 -17.28
CA ARG A 482 15.17 10.12 -16.55
C ARG A 482 14.14 9.81 -15.47
N MET A 483 13.03 10.53 -15.37
CA MET A 483 11.95 10.11 -14.47
C MET A 483 11.26 8.84 -14.99
N ARG A 484 11.76 7.70 -14.50
CA ARG A 484 11.28 6.35 -14.86
C ARG A 484 9.77 6.25 -14.56
N ASN A 485 9.02 5.61 -15.45
CA ASN A 485 7.57 5.39 -15.30
C ASN A 485 7.19 4.77 -13.94
N THR A 486 8.06 3.92 -13.38
CA THR A 486 7.86 3.31 -12.06
C THR A 486 7.88 4.31 -10.90
N LEU A 487 8.68 5.39 -10.99
CA LEU A 487 8.65 6.47 -10.01
C LEU A 487 7.34 7.28 -10.15
N LYS A 488 6.95 7.64 -11.38
CA LYS A 488 5.69 8.37 -11.62
C LYS A 488 4.48 7.62 -11.08
N GLN A 489 4.44 6.29 -11.26
CA GLN A 489 3.39 5.45 -10.69
C GLN A 489 3.41 5.48 -9.15
N ALA A 490 4.57 5.29 -8.52
CA ALA A 490 4.70 5.34 -7.06
C ALA A 490 4.23 6.68 -6.46
N ILE A 491 4.59 7.79 -7.13
CA ILE A 491 4.13 9.12 -6.75
C ILE A 491 2.61 9.25 -6.92
N ALA A 492 2.05 8.79 -8.05
CA ALA A 492 0.61 8.84 -8.27
C ALA A 492 -0.18 8.05 -7.22
N GLU A 493 0.30 6.86 -6.84
CA GLU A 493 -0.31 6.04 -5.78
C GLU A 493 -0.27 6.75 -4.41
N THR A 494 0.88 7.35 -4.07
CA THR A 494 1.05 8.11 -2.81
C THR A 494 0.19 9.38 -2.81
N GLN A 495 0.16 10.11 -3.92
CA GLN A 495 -0.61 11.34 -4.09
C GLN A 495 -2.12 11.04 -4.00
N GLY A 496 -2.57 9.95 -4.61
CA GLY A 496 -3.94 9.48 -4.51
C GLY A 496 -4.34 9.17 -3.06
N ALA A 497 -3.49 8.49 -2.31
CA ALA A 497 -3.69 8.21 -0.90
C ALA A 497 -3.79 9.49 -0.05
N LEU A 498 -2.87 10.44 -0.26
CA LEU A 498 -2.87 11.74 0.41
C LEU A 498 -4.14 12.55 0.11
N ASN A 499 -4.54 12.64 -1.16
CA ASN A 499 -5.72 13.38 -1.58
C ASN A 499 -7.00 12.79 -1.01
N ALA A 500 -7.15 11.46 -1.05
CA ALA A 500 -8.29 10.77 -0.47
C ALA A 500 -8.37 10.98 1.05
N ALA A 501 -7.23 10.90 1.74
CA ALA A 501 -7.15 11.17 3.17
C ALA A 501 -7.51 12.63 3.50
N SER A 502 -6.94 13.58 2.76
CA SER A 502 -7.19 15.02 2.94
C SER A 502 -8.65 15.38 2.72
N GLN A 503 -9.28 14.86 1.65
CA GLN A 503 -10.71 15.06 1.40
C GLN A 503 -11.58 14.49 2.52
N ARG A 504 -11.29 13.27 2.96
CA ARG A 504 -12.04 12.62 4.05
C ARG A 504 -11.91 13.36 5.38
N LEU A 505 -10.73 13.89 5.67
CA LEU A 505 -10.42 14.59 6.92
C LEU A 505 -10.68 16.10 6.87
N ALA A 506 -11.11 16.64 5.73
CA ALA A 506 -11.29 18.08 5.52
C ALA A 506 -12.09 18.79 6.63
N PRO A 507 -13.19 18.23 7.18
CA PRO A 507 -13.94 18.87 8.28
C PRO A 507 -13.16 19.01 9.59
N ARG A 508 -12.06 18.28 9.75
CA ARG A 508 -11.26 18.16 10.98
C ARG A 508 -9.88 18.84 10.88
N MET A 509 -9.58 19.46 9.74
CA MET A 509 -8.24 20.00 9.47
C MET A 509 -8.27 21.53 9.36
N PRO A 510 -7.24 22.22 9.89
CA PRO A 510 -7.01 23.65 9.61
C PRO A 510 -6.89 23.94 8.11
N PRO A 511 -7.29 25.15 7.66
CA PRO A 511 -7.23 25.54 6.25
C PRO A 511 -5.80 25.51 5.68
N GLY A 512 -4.78 25.80 6.49
CA GLY A 512 -3.37 25.72 6.07
C GLY A 512 -2.95 24.34 5.55
N ILE A 513 -3.48 23.25 6.12
CA ILE A 513 -3.17 21.89 5.62
C ILE A 513 -3.77 21.69 4.23
N GLN A 514 -4.97 22.22 3.98
CA GLN A 514 -5.58 22.13 2.65
C GLN A 514 -4.77 22.89 1.61
N ASN A 515 -4.23 24.06 1.98
CA ASN A 515 -3.33 24.83 1.12
C ASN A 515 -2.04 24.06 0.83
N ALA A 516 -1.41 23.47 1.84
CA ALA A 516 -0.22 22.63 1.67
C ALA A 516 -0.47 21.44 0.74
N VAL A 517 -1.59 20.74 0.89
CA VAL A 517 -1.97 19.63 -0.01
C VAL A 517 -2.23 20.11 -1.44
N ARG A 518 -2.86 21.28 -1.63
CA ARG A 518 -3.05 21.88 -2.97
C ARG A 518 -1.73 22.26 -3.63
N HIS A 519 -0.85 22.96 -2.93
CA HIS A 519 0.48 23.32 -3.44
C HIS A 519 1.30 22.08 -3.76
N LEU A 520 1.22 21.04 -2.93
CA LEU A 520 1.89 19.78 -3.20
C LEU A 520 1.32 19.04 -4.43
N ASN A 521 0.01 19.08 -4.64
CA ASN A 521 -0.61 18.53 -5.86
C ASN A 521 -0.05 19.21 -7.12
N SER A 522 0.00 20.55 -7.14
CA SER A 522 0.57 21.26 -8.30
C SER A 522 2.07 21.01 -8.44
N ALA A 523 2.81 21.05 -7.32
CA ALA A 523 4.25 20.79 -7.29
C ALA A 523 4.62 19.39 -7.82
N THR A 524 3.87 18.36 -7.44
CA THR A 524 4.13 16.99 -7.93
C THR A 524 3.78 16.84 -9.41
N GLN A 525 2.72 17.47 -9.90
CA GLN A 525 2.41 17.48 -11.34
C GLN A 525 3.51 18.20 -12.14
N PHE A 526 4.00 19.32 -11.63
CA PHE A 526 5.10 20.04 -12.25
C PHE A 526 6.40 19.23 -12.22
N LEU A 527 6.77 18.69 -11.06
CA LEU A 527 8.00 17.93 -10.85
C LEU A 527 8.06 16.64 -11.67
N TYR A 528 6.96 15.88 -11.74
CA TYR A 528 6.97 14.53 -12.32
C TYR A 528 6.40 14.45 -13.74
N ASN A 529 5.52 15.40 -14.12
CA ASN A 529 4.88 15.41 -15.43
C ASN A 529 5.24 16.64 -16.27
N GLY A 530 5.96 17.62 -15.70
CA GLY A 530 6.27 18.88 -16.40
C GLY A 530 5.04 19.77 -16.61
N VAL A 531 3.92 19.44 -15.96
CA VAL A 531 2.65 20.16 -16.13
C VAL A 531 2.52 21.18 -15.02
N HIS A 532 2.57 22.46 -15.38
CA HIS A 532 2.33 23.54 -14.42
C HIS A 532 0.81 23.76 -14.28
N LEU A 533 0.26 23.34 -13.15
CA LEU A 533 -1.17 23.51 -12.87
C LEU A 533 -1.43 24.84 -12.16
N ILE A 534 -2.20 25.71 -12.80
CA ILE A 534 -2.70 26.96 -12.24
C ILE A 534 -4.09 26.72 -11.66
N GLU A 535 -4.29 27.06 -10.39
CA GLU A 535 -5.59 26.98 -9.72
C GLU A 535 -6.48 28.16 -10.18
N LEU A 536 -7.63 27.86 -10.77
CA LEU A 536 -8.67 28.83 -11.11
C LEU A 536 -9.96 28.46 -10.38
N GLU A 537 -10.48 29.36 -9.55
CA GLU A 537 -11.82 29.19 -8.98
C GLU A 537 -12.87 29.68 -9.99
N VAL A 538 -13.63 28.75 -10.57
CA VAL A 538 -14.68 29.05 -11.55
C VAL A 538 -16.04 28.85 -10.90
N LYS A 539 -16.86 29.90 -10.88
CA LYS A 539 -18.27 29.78 -10.50
C LYS A 539 -19.07 29.28 -11.69
N MET A 540 -19.73 28.13 -11.56
CA MET A 540 -20.58 27.56 -12.59
C MET A 540 -21.86 26.96 -12.02
N LYS A 541 -22.86 26.71 -12.86
CA LYS A 541 -24.09 26.03 -12.42
C LYS A 541 -23.81 24.55 -12.21
N LEU A 542 -24.47 23.95 -11.22
CA LEU A 542 -24.37 22.50 -10.96
C LEU A 542 -24.72 21.66 -12.21
N GLY A 543 -25.67 22.11 -13.03
CA GLY A 543 -25.99 21.46 -14.31
C GLY A 543 -24.88 21.54 -15.37
N GLU A 544 -24.13 22.64 -15.41
CA GLU A 544 -22.99 22.83 -16.33
C GLU A 544 -21.81 21.95 -15.89
N TYR A 545 -21.54 21.88 -14.59
CA TYR A 545 -20.56 20.96 -14.00
C TYR A 545 -20.89 19.49 -14.31
N TYR A 546 -22.16 19.11 -14.20
CA TYR A 546 -22.63 17.77 -14.55
C TYR A 546 -22.41 17.44 -16.04
N ALA A 547 -22.71 18.39 -16.94
CA ALA A 547 -22.46 18.22 -18.37
C ALA A 547 -20.96 18.04 -18.67
N LEU A 548 -20.10 18.79 -17.97
CA LEU A 548 -18.65 18.69 -18.07
C LEU A 548 -18.14 17.32 -17.58
N GLN A 549 -18.56 16.86 -16.39
CA GLN A 549 -18.21 15.53 -15.89
C GLN A 549 -18.68 14.42 -16.82
N SER A 550 -19.90 14.53 -17.36
CA SER A 550 -20.46 13.54 -18.29
C SER A 550 -19.73 13.52 -19.63
N ALA A 551 -19.25 14.66 -20.11
CA ALA A 551 -18.40 14.74 -21.30
C ALA A 551 -17.03 14.09 -21.04
N HIS A 552 -16.41 14.40 -19.89
CA HIS A 552 -15.13 13.83 -19.49
C HIS A 552 -15.20 12.31 -19.28
N LEU A 553 -16.25 11.80 -18.63
CA LEU A 553 -16.50 10.36 -18.46
C LEU A 553 -16.64 9.65 -19.81
N ARG A 554 -17.33 10.26 -20.78
CA ARG A 554 -17.42 9.71 -22.14
C ARG A 554 -16.06 9.70 -22.84
N GLU A 555 -15.27 10.75 -22.70
CA GLU A 555 -13.90 10.80 -23.24
C GLU A 555 -12.99 9.74 -22.62
N LEU A 556 -13.04 9.56 -21.30
CA LEU A 556 -12.32 8.50 -20.60
C LEU A 556 -12.77 7.11 -21.06
N GLN A 557 -14.07 6.88 -21.26
CA GLN A 557 -14.59 5.64 -21.83
C GLN A 557 -14.06 5.41 -23.26
N HIS A 558 -14.03 6.44 -24.10
CA HIS A 558 -13.48 6.33 -25.45
C HIS A 558 -11.97 6.01 -25.44
N LYS A 559 -11.18 6.69 -24.60
CA LYS A 559 -9.74 6.43 -24.42
C LYS A 559 -9.47 5.04 -23.86
N ALA A 560 -10.25 4.60 -22.87
CA ALA A 560 -10.16 3.25 -22.31
C ALA A 560 -10.49 2.18 -23.35
N ASN A 561 -11.57 2.36 -24.12
CA ASN A 561 -11.94 1.44 -25.19
C ASN A 561 -10.88 1.38 -26.31
N ALA A 562 -10.27 2.52 -26.66
CA ALA A 562 -9.17 2.56 -27.61
C ALA A 562 -7.92 1.83 -27.09
N SER A 563 -7.55 2.04 -25.82
CA SER A 563 -6.43 1.34 -25.18
C SER A 563 -6.65 -0.18 -25.08
N ILE A 564 -7.89 -0.61 -24.79
CA ILE A 564 -8.30 -2.02 -24.80
C ILE A 564 -8.22 -2.60 -26.21
N ALA A 565 -8.66 -1.87 -27.23
CA ALA A 565 -8.56 -2.30 -28.62
C ALA A 565 -7.10 -2.46 -29.06
N GLU A 566 -6.23 -1.51 -28.71
CA GLU A 566 -4.79 -1.62 -28.99
C GLU A 566 -4.12 -2.78 -28.22
N ALA A 567 -4.50 -3.01 -26.97
CA ALA A 567 -3.98 -4.13 -26.17
C ALA A 567 -4.41 -5.47 -26.77
N ARG A 568 -5.64 -5.56 -27.27
CA ARG A 568 -6.17 -6.72 -27.99
C ARG A 568 -5.45 -6.94 -29.33
N ASP A 569 -5.17 -5.88 -30.07
CA ASP A 569 -4.44 -5.93 -31.34
C ASP A 569 -2.95 -6.27 -31.15
N ARG A 570 -2.36 -5.93 -30.00
CA ARG A 570 -1.01 -6.37 -29.61
C ARG A 570 -1.01 -7.85 -29.24
N MET A 571 -2.02 -8.34 -28.52
CA MET A 571 -2.20 -9.77 -28.22
C MET A 571 -2.45 -10.64 -29.47
N HIS A 572 -3.19 -10.14 -30.47
CA HIS A 572 -3.43 -10.90 -31.71
C HIS A 572 -2.18 -11.04 -32.60
N ARG A 573 -1.12 -10.24 -32.36
CA ARG A 573 0.09 -10.24 -33.19
C ARG A 573 1.21 -11.16 -32.68
N ASN A 574 1.16 -11.59 -31.41
CA ASN A 574 2.15 -12.48 -30.80
C ASN A 574 1.44 -13.70 -30.18
N ILE A 575 1.32 -14.80 -30.93
CA ILE A 575 0.66 -16.03 -30.47
C ILE A 575 1.63 -17.02 -29.76
N ASP A 576 2.93 -16.75 -29.71
CA ASP A 576 3.93 -17.68 -29.15
C ASP A 576 4.47 -17.33 -27.74
N ASP A 577 3.89 -16.35 -27.03
CA ASP A 577 4.28 -16.06 -25.63
C ASP A 577 3.03 -15.96 -24.74
N PHE A 578 2.59 -17.12 -24.25
CA PHE A 578 1.45 -17.22 -23.34
C PHE A 578 1.92 -16.95 -21.90
N ASP A 579 2.11 -15.67 -21.57
CA ASP A 579 2.46 -15.25 -20.20
C ASP A 579 1.18 -15.04 -19.36
N LEU A 580 1.03 -15.85 -18.31
CA LEU A 580 -0.17 -15.96 -17.46
C LEU A 580 -0.38 -14.75 -16.52
N HIS A 581 0.45 -13.71 -16.66
CA HIS A 581 0.42 -12.49 -15.83
C HIS A 581 -0.37 -11.32 -16.44
N SER A 582 -0.71 -11.37 -17.74
CA SER A 582 -1.42 -10.26 -18.42
C SER A 582 -2.93 -10.20 -18.16
N THR A 583 -3.54 -11.28 -17.68
CA THR A 583 -4.97 -11.35 -17.33
C THR A 583 -5.34 -10.56 -16.06
N LYS A 584 -4.37 -10.19 -15.21
CA LYS A 584 -4.62 -9.31 -14.05
C LYS A 584 -4.84 -7.84 -14.45
N ALA A 585 -4.28 -7.39 -15.59
CA ALA A 585 -4.49 -6.04 -16.11
C ALA A 585 -5.85 -5.89 -16.83
N TRP A 586 -6.40 -6.99 -17.36
CA TRP A 586 -7.66 -7.03 -18.10
C TRP A 586 -8.91 -6.73 -17.27
N ASN A 587 -8.83 -6.85 -15.94
CA ASN A 587 -9.97 -6.65 -15.04
C ASN A 587 -10.01 -5.27 -14.37
N LYS A 588 -9.07 -4.36 -14.67
CA LYS A 588 -8.94 -3.06 -13.95
C LYS A 588 -9.72 -1.90 -14.56
N VAL A 589 -10.41 -2.07 -15.67
CA VAL A 589 -11.21 -0.99 -16.27
C VAL A 589 -12.62 -1.47 -16.60
N ARG A 590 -13.49 -1.44 -15.60
CA ARG A 590 -14.94 -1.46 -15.76
C ARG A 590 -15.52 -0.30 -14.95
N PRO A 591 -16.50 0.45 -15.48
CA PRO A 591 -16.83 1.77 -14.97
C PRO A 591 -17.52 1.72 -13.61
N ILE A 592 -16.98 2.51 -12.67
CA ILE A 592 -17.64 2.88 -11.41
C ILE A 592 -18.80 3.82 -11.77
N MET A 593 -20.00 3.29 -11.90
CA MET A 593 -21.24 4.06 -11.74
C MET A 593 -21.88 3.66 -10.42
N GLN A 594 -21.30 4.14 -9.33
CA GLN A 594 -21.90 4.10 -8.01
C GLN A 594 -21.87 5.53 -7.51
N HIS A 595 -23.02 6.19 -7.42
CA HIS A 595 -23.40 7.20 -6.40
C HIS A 595 -24.83 7.68 -6.69
N GLY A 596 -25.80 7.21 -5.89
CA GLY A 596 -27.23 7.50 -6.00
C GLY A 596 -27.66 8.96 -5.70
N LEU A 597 -26.74 9.83 -5.26
CA LEU A 597 -27.02 11.27 -5.13
C LEU A 597 -27.11 12.00 -6.47
N MET A 598 -26.48 11.47 -7.53
CA MET A 598 -26.46 12.09 -8.86
C MET A 598 -27.75 11.90 -9.66
N SER A 599 -28.62 10.98 -9.24
CA SER A 599 -29.93 10.79 -9.87
C SER A 599 -30.95 11.86 -9.47
N LEU A 600 -30.78 12.54 -8.33
CA LEU A 600 -31.76 13.53 -7.82
C LEU A 600 -31.59 14.92 -8.45
N ALA A 601 -30.36 15.34 -8.76
CA ALA A 601 -30.09 16.63 -9.42
C ALA A 601 -30.61 16.69 -10.88
N VAL A 602 -30.75 15.53 -11.52
CA VAL A 602 -31.33 15.40 -12.88
C VAL A 602 -32.86 15.45 -12.86
N LEU A 603 -33.50 15.25 -11.68
CA LEU A 603 -34.94 15.12 -11.55
C LEU A 603 -35.67 16.39 -11.06
N ASP A 604 -34.97 17.40 -10.50
CA ASP A 604 -35.59 18.68 -10.08
C ASP A 604 -34.86 19.91 -10.69
N PRO A 605 -35.55 20.73 -11.52
CA PRO A 605 -35.04 21.97 -12.13
C PRO A 605 -34.46 23.02 -11.16
N ARG A 606 -34.75 22.90 -9.85
CA ARG A 606 -34.27 23.85 -8.83
C ARG A 606 -32.80 23.67 -8.46
N PHE A 607 -32.27 22.45 -8.54
CA PHE A 607 -30.87 22.17 -8.19
C PHE A 607 -29.90 22.38 -9.36
N THR A 608 -30.37 22.27 -10.61
CA THR A 608 -29.55 22.51 -11.82
C THR A 608 -29.07 23.95 -11.94
N HIS A 609 -29.79 24.91 -11.34
CA HIS A 609 -29.46 26.34 -11.35
C HIS A 609 -28.63 26.80 -10.15
N THR A 610 -28.32 25.91 -9.20
CA THR A 610 -27.50 26.26 -8.05
C THR A 610 -26.08 26.58 -8.51
N MET A 611 -25.61 27.78 -8.16
CA MET A 611 -24.23 28.18 -8.41
C MET A 611 -23.29 27.47 -7.42
N ILE A 612 -22.28 26.82 -7.96
CA ILE A 612 -21.21 26.17 -7.20
C ILE A 612 -19.87 26.81 -7.57
N SER A 613 -18.98 26.95 -6.60
CA SER A 613 -17.56 27.23 -6.86
C SER A 613 -16.86 25.92 -7.19
N VAL A 614 -16.22 25.85 -8.36
CA VAL A 614 -15.45 24.71 -8.82
C VAL A 614 -14.01 25.16 -9.01
N THR A 615 -13.09 24.55 -8.27
CA THR A 615 -11.66 24.73 -8.48
C THR A 615 -11.24 23.93 -9.72
N VAL A 616 -10.79 24.62 -10.76
CA VAL A 616 -10.29 24.06 -12.01
C VAL A 616 -8.78 24.24 -12.06
N TRP A 617 -8.06 23.19 -12.41
CA TRP A 617 -6.62 23.24 -12.62
C TRP A 617 -6.35 23.35 -14.12
N VAL A 618 -5.73 24.43 -14.57
CA VAL A 618 -5.42 24.67 -15.98
C VAL A 618 -3.92 24.55 -16.21
N GLU A 619 -3.55 23.86 -17.28
CA GLU A 619 -2.16 23.79 -17.74
C GLU A 619 -1.72 25.17 -18.22
N GLY A 620 -0.75 25.76 -17.54
CA GLY A 620 -0.13 27.02 -17.92
C GLY A 620 1.26 26.80 -18.51
N THR A 621 1.62 27.61 -19.51
CA THR A 621 3.03 27.80 -19.88
C THR A 621 3.60 28.88 -18.96
N ALA A 622 4.59 28.54 -18.14
CA ALA A 622 5.41 29.56 -17.49
C ALA A 622 6.26 30.25 -18.56
N GLU A 623 6.20 31.58 -18.65
CA GLU A 623 7.22 32.38 -19.36
C GLU A 623 8.52 32.43 -18.56
#